data_AF-A0AA39C8K7-F1
#
_entry.id   AF-A0AA39C8K7-F1
#
_cell.length_a   1.000
_cell.length_b   1.000
_cell.length_c   1.000
_cell.angle_alpha   90.00
_cell.angle_beta   90.00
_cell.angle_gamma   90.00
#
_symmetry.space_group_name_H-M   'P 1'
#
loop_
_entity.id
_entity.type
_entity.pdbx_description
1 polymer ?
#
loop_
_entity_poly.entity_id
_entity_poly.type
_entity_poly.pdbx_seq_one_letter_code
_entity_poly.pdbx_strand_id
1 'polypeptide(L)'
;MNLSDEYTFSRRILTGLIFSCLGDAFIVWPNLFIVGMAMFSIAQLMYITAFGFTPLNLKLGGVIYLLCSIVIYILMPGLNGVLVIGVPIYTTLLGTMSWRAISRVVFFKGQPWTWTKLCSGIGSIFFVMSDTLLGFHHFYYPIPYATISIMLTYYAAQLGIALSTVDSSRDSIKAKAIPTNN
;
A
#
# COMPACT_ATOMS: atom_id res chain seq x y z
N MET A 1 -12.59 2.99 20.21
CA MET A 1 -11.49 3.54 19.39
C MET A 1 -11.30 4.97 19.86
N ASN A 2 -10.10 5.35 20.31
CA ASN A 2 -9.87 6.67 20.89
C ASN A 2 -9.80 7.70 19.75
N LEU A 3 -10.31 8.93 19.93
CA LEU A 3 -10.29 9.97 18.88
C LEU A 3 -8.86 10.21 18.34
N SER A 4 -7.85 10.04 19.19
CA SER A 4 -6.44 10.09 18.82
C SER A 4 -6.05 9.07 17.75
N ASP A 5 -6.61 7.86 17.81
CA ASP A 5 -6.24 6.74 16.93
C ASP A 5 -6.76 6.97 15.51
N GLU A 6 -7.96 7.57 15.42
CA GLU A 6 -8.65 7.88 14.18
C GLU A 6 -7.91 8.98 13.39
N TYR A 7 -7.54 10.09 14.06
CA TYR A 7 -6.69 11.11 13.44
C TYR A 7 -5.29 10.59 13.10
N THR A 8 -4.74 9.68 13.91
CA THR A 8 -3.45 9.06 13.64
C THR A 8 -3.49 8.22 12.37
N PHE A 9 -4.58 7.48 12.13
CA PHE A 9 -4.79 6.71 10.89
C PHE A 9 -4.77 7.63 9.66
N SER A 10 -5.67 8.63 9.62
CA SER A 10 -5.80 9.54 8.48
C SER A 10 -4.51 10.33 8.21
N ARG A 11 -3.79 10.75 9.26
CA ARG A 11 -2.49 11.42 9.11
C ARG A 11 -1.43 10.50 8.48
N ARG A 12 -1.35 9.24 8.91
CA ARG A 12 -0.41 8.26 8.33
C ARG A 12 -0.72 7.98 6.86
N ILE A 13 -2.00 7.83 6.51
CA ILE A 13 -2.42 7.69 5.11
C ILE A 13 -2.04 8.93 4.30
N LEU A 14 -2.34 10.14 4.79
CA LEU A 14 -1.97 11.39 4.12
C LEU A 14 -0.46 11.51 3.92
N THR A 15 0.36 11.19 4.94
CA THR A 15 1.82 11.20 4.79
C THR A 15 2.29 10.21 3.74
N GLY A 16 1.69 9.01 3.68
CA GLY A 16 2.01 8.03 2.64
C GLY A 16 1.63 8.51 1.24
N LEU A 17 0.50 9.21 1.09
CA LEU A 17 0.07 9.80 -0.18
C LEU A 17 1.03 10.90 -0.65
N ILE A 18 1.51 11.76 0.26
CA ILE A 18 2.52 12.78 -0.03
C ILE A 18 3.81 12.12 -0.54
N PHE A 19 4.31 11.09 0.15
CA PHE A 19 5.49 10.35 -0.30
C PHE A 19 5.27 9.60 -1.61
N SER A 20 4.06 9.10 -1.87
CA SER A 20 3.71 8.48 -3.15
C SER A 20 3.77 9.52 -4.28
N CYS A 21 3.24 10.73 -4.05
CA CYS A 21 3.33 11.84 -5.00
C CYS A 21 4.78 12.29 -5.27
N LEU A 22 5.63 12.33 -4.23
CA LEU A 22 7.06 12.57 -4.42
C LEU A 22 7.74 11.44 -5.20
N GLY A 23 7.33 10.19 -4.95
CA GLY A 23 7.75 9.01 -5.72
C GLY A 23 7.41 9.15 -7.20
N ASP A 24 6.18 9.54 -7.52
CA ASP A 24 5.71 9.81 -8.89
C ASP A 24 6.57 10.88 -9.56
N ALA A 25 6.91 11.96 -8.85
CA ALA A 25 7.75 13.01 -9.41
C ALA A 25 9.15 12.49 -9.76
N PHE A 26 9.78 11.70 -8.88
CA PHE A 26 11.15 11.22 -9.09
C PHE A 26 11.26 10.06 -10.08
N ILE A 27 10.27 9.17 -10.16
CA ILE A 27 10.37 7.95 -10.96
C ILE A 27 10.35 8.21 -12.47
N VAL A 28 9.89 9.38 -12.90
CA VAL A 28 9.88 9.81 -14.32
C VAL A 28 11.29 9.85 -14.91
N TRP A 29 12.31 10.15 -14.10
CA TRP A 29 13.69 10.25 -14.57
C TRP A 29 14.48 8.97 -14.25
N PRO A 30 15.14 8.35 -15.24
CA PRO A 30 15.93 7.13 -15.02
C PRO A 30 16.98 7.26 -13.91
N ASN A 31 17.64 8.42 -13.83
CA ASN A 31 18.67 8.70 -12.82
C ASN A 31 18.12 8.81 -11.39
N LEU A 32 16.82 9.08 -11.25
CA LEU A 32 16.14 9.26 -9.96
C LEU A 32 15.23 8.07 -9.63
N PHE A 33 15.23 7.01 -10.44
CA PHE A 33 14.41 5.82 -10.23
C PHE A 33 14.59 5.22 -8.81
N ILE A 34 15.84 5.14 -8.32
CA ILE A 34 16.15 4.65 -6.97
C ILE A 34 15.55 5.58 -5.90
N VAL A 35 15.60 6.89 -6.12
CA VAL A 35 15.02 7.88 -5.21
C VAL A 35 13.50 7.77 -5.19
N GLY A 36 12.87 7.60 -6.36
CA GLY A 36 11.44 7.33 -6.49
C GLY A 36 11.02 6.06 -5.74
N MET A 37 11.74 4.96 -5.96
CA MET A 37 11.53 3.70 -5.23
C MET A 37 11.67 3.89 -3.71
N ALA A 38 12.64 4.68 -3.25
CA ALA A 38 12.80 4.97 -1.83
C ALA A 38 11.61 5.77 -1.27
N MET A 39 11.11 6.77 -1.99
CA MET A 39 9.90 7.52 -1.59
C MET A 39 8.67 6.62 -1.51
N PHE A 40 8.46 5.74 -2.50
CA PHE A 40 7.40 4.74 -2.45
C PHE A 40 7.57 3.75 -1.29
N SER A 41 8.79 3.37 -0.94
CA SER A 41 9.07 2.53 0.24
C SER A 41 8.64 3.22 1.52
N ILE A 42 8.91 4.52 1.65
CA ILE A 42 8.46 5.32 2.80
C ILE A 42 6.93 5.38 2.82
N ALA A 43 6.28 5.56 1.67
CA ALA A 43 4.82 5.51 1.58
C ALA A 43 4.25 4.17 2.06
N GLN A 44 4.83 3.05 1.62
CA GLN A 44 4.44 1.71 2.07
C GLN A 44 4.59 1.54 3.58
N LEU A 45 5.68 2.03 4.18
CA LEU A 45 5.87 2.02 5.64
C LEU A 45 4.78 2.83 6.36
N MET A 46 4.43 4.01 5.85
CA MET A 46 3.35 4.81 6.41
C MET A 46 2.00 4.07 6.30
N TYR A 47 1.74 3.40 5.18
CA TYR A 47 0.54 2.57 5.02
C TYR A 47 0.54 1.35 5.95
N ILE A 48 1.66 0.65 6.11
CA ILE A 48 1.81 -0.47 7.07
C ILE A 48 1.50 0.00 8.49
N THR A 49 2.08 1.13 8.91
CA THR A 49 1.82 1.68 10.24
C THR A 49 0.38 2.16 10.41
N ALA A 50 -0.27 2.65 9.35
CA ALA A 50 -1.69 2.99 9.37
C ALA A 50 -2.57 1.74 9.52
N PHE A 51 -2.29 0.68 8.76
CA PHE A 51 -3.07 -0.56 8.81
C PHE A 51 -2.83 -1.37 10.07
N GLY A 52 -1.65 -1.24 10.68
CA GLY A 52 -1.29 -1.95 11.90
C GLY A 52 -1.19 -3.47 11.71
N PHE A 53 -0.82 -4.15 12.80
CA PHE A 53 -0.54 -5.59 12.77
C PHE A 53 -1.67 -6.45 13.30
N THR A 54 -2.69 -5.86 13.93
CA THR A 54 -3.82 -6.59 14.51
C THR A 54 -5.02 -6.63 13.56
N PRO A 55 -5.63 -7.80 13.29
CA PRO A 55 -5.20 -9.15 13.67
C PRO A 55 -4.04 -9.68 12.79
N LEU A 56 -3.13 -10.43 13.40
CA LEU A 56 -2.02 -11.08 12.69
C LEU A 56 -2.53 -12.34 11.97
N ASN A 57 -2.63 -12.30 10.64
CA ASN A 57 -2.95 -13.48 9.86
C ASN A 57 -1.71 -14.06 9.17
N LEU A 58 -0.98 -14.92 9.87
CA LEU A 58 0.27 -15.49 9.35
C LEU A 58 0.07 -16.36 8.11
N LYS A 59 -1.09 -17.02 7.94
CA LYS A 59 -1.38 -17.84 6.75
C LYS A 59 -1.45 -16.97 5.50
N LEU A 60 -2.19 -15.87 5.56
CA LEU A 60 -2.28 -14.90 4.47
C LEU A 60 -0.92 -14.24 4.21
N GLY A 61 -0.19 -13.90 5.27
CA GLY A 61 1.16 -13.36 5.14
C GLY A 61 2.09 -14.33 4.42
N GLY A 62 2.07 -15.61 4.77
CA GLY A 62 2.85 -16.65 4.11
C GLY A 62 2.53 -16.79 2.62
N VAL A 63 1.25 -16.75 2.24
CA VAL A 63 0.84 -16.77 0.81
C VAL A 63 1.37 -15.54 0.08
N ILE A 64 1.25 -14.34 0.66
CA ILE A 64 1.72 -13.10 0.03
C ILE A 64 3.25 -13.10 -0.10
N TYR A 65 3.99 -13.51 0.94
CA TYR A 65 5.45 -13.59 0.86
C TYR A 65 5.94 -14.66 -0.11
N LEU A 66 5.20 -15.77 -0.28
CA LEU A 66 5.49 -16.75 -1.32
C LEU A 66 5.36 -16.10 -2.72
N LEU A 67 4.27 -15.37 -2.96
CA LEU A 67 4.08 -14.64 -4.23
C LEU A 67 5.17 -13.59 -4.46
N CYS A 68 5.52 -12.80 -3.43
CA CYS A 68 6.63 -11.86 -3.49
C CYS A 68 7.96 -12.56 -3.83
N SER A 69 8.21 -13.73 -3.25
CA SER A 69 9.44 -14.48 -3.51
C SER A 69 9.53 -14.96 -4.96
N ILE A 70 8.40 -15.38 -5.55
CA ILE A 70 8.31 -15.75 -6.96
C ILE A 70 8.60 -14.53 -7.85
N VAL A 71 7.99 -13.38 -7.55
CA VAL A 71 8.24 -12.14 -8.30
C VAL A 71 9.72 -11.72 -8.22
N ILE A 72 10.30 -11.73 -7.02
CA ILE A 72 11.73 -11.42 -6.82
C ILE A 72 12.60 -12.38 -7.64
N TYR A 73 12.34 -13.68 -7.58
CA TYR A 73 13.08 -14.68 -8.34
C TYR A 73 13.06 -14.41 -9.86
N ILE A 74 11.89 -14.03 -10.40
CA ILE A 74 11.73 -13.72 -11.82
C ILE A 74 12.49 -12.45 -12.21
N LEU A 75 12.45 -11.41 -11.37
CA LEU A 75 13.10 -10.12 -11.68
C LEU A 75 14.61 -10.14 -11.45
N MET A 76 15.11 -11.00 -10.56
CA MET A 76 16.51 -11.04 -10.12
C MET A 76 17.56 -11.01 -11.26
N PRO A 77 17.40 -11.75 -12.37
CA PRO A 77 18.39 -11.76 -13.45
C PRO A 77 18.56 -10.42 -14.17
N GLY A 78 17.55 -9.54 -14.14
CA GLY A 78 17.60 -8.21 -14.78
C GLY A 78 18.04 -7.09 -13.84
N LEU A 79 18.27 -7.38 -12.56
CA LEU A 79 18.70 -6.39 -11.57
C LEU A 79 20.21 -6.22 -11.58
N ASN A 80 20.68 -4.98 -11.44
CA ASN A 80 22.10 -4.64 -11.39
C ASN A 80 22.39 -3.64 -10.26
N GLY A 81 23.60 -3.71 -9.70
CA GLY A 81 24.06 -2.79 -8.66
C GLY A 81 23.15 -2.77 -7.42
N VAL A 82 22.79 -1.57 -6.95
CA VAL A 82 21.99 -1.35 -5.72
C VAL A 82 20.59 -1.98 -5.83
N LEU A 83 20.05 -2.15 -7.04
CA LEU A 83 18.70 -2.69 -7.26
C LEU A 83 18.58 -4.17 -6.88
N VAL A 84 19.68 -4.92 -6.89
CA VAL A 84 19.71 -6.34 -6.46
C VAL A 84 19.27 -6.50 -5.00
N ILE A 85 19.55 -5.49 -4.16
CA ILE A 85 19.14 -5.46 -2.75
C ILE A 85 17.87 -4.62 -2.59
N GLY A 86 17.76 -3.51 -3.31
CA GLY A 86 16.63 -2.58 -3.23
C GLY A 86 15.30 -3.22 -3.61
N VAL A 87 15.24 -3.96 -4.70
CA VAL A 87 13.98 -4.57 -5.19
C VAL A 87 13.43 -5.63 -4.23
N PRO A 88 14.23 -6.57 -3.67
CA PRO A 88 13.74 -7.48 -2.64
C PRO A 88 13.19 -6.76 -1.39
N ILE A 89 13.88 -5.74 -0.89
CA ILE A 89 13.42 -4.94 0.26
C ILE A 89 12.08 -4.26 -0.08
N TYR A 90 12.03 -3.56 -1.22
CA TYR A 90 10.83 -2.90 -1.71
C TYR A 90 9.64 -3.86 -1.82
N THR A 91 9.87 -5.01 -2.46
CA THR A 91 8.82 -6.01 -2.71
C THR A 91 8.31 -6.63 -1.41
N THR A 92 9.19 -6.78 -0.42
CA THR A 92 8.82 -7.27 0.92
C THR A 92 7.98 -6.24 1.68
N LEU A 93 8.32 -4.95 1.59
CA LEU A 93 7.52 -3.86 2.16
C LEU A 93 6.14 -3.78 1.50
N LEU A 94 6.10 -3.83 0.17
CA LEU A 94 4.86 -3.85 -0.61
C LEU A 94 3.97 -5.04 -0.24
N GLY A 95 4.57 -6.24 -0.13
CA GLY A 95 3.89 -7.44 0.34
C GLY A 95 3.35 -7.30 1.77
N THR A 96 4.14 -6.71 2.68
CA THR A 96 3.71 -6.43 4.06
C THR A 96 2.52 -5.49 4.08
N MET A 97 2.58 -4.39 3.32
CA MET A 97 1.52 -3.40 3.19
C MET A 97 0.22 -4.05 2.70
N SER A 98 0.29 -4.86 1.65
CA SER A 98 -0.87 -5.58 1.10
C SER A 98 -1.42 -6.62 2.09
N TRP A 99 -0.54 -7.39 2.73
CA TRP A 99 -0.93 -8.33 3.78
C TRP A 99 -1.69 -7.63 4.91
N ARG A 100 -1.20 -6.48 5.37
CA ARG A 100 -1.87 -5.73 6.43
C ARG A 100 -3.22 -5.17 6.01
N ALA A 101 -3.30 -4.60 4.81
CA ALA A 101 -4.55 -4.08 4.26
C ALA A 101 -5.62 -5.18 4.14
N ILE A 102 -5.29 -6.32 3.53
CA ILE A 102 -6.23 -7.43 3.32
C ILE A 102 -6.61 -8.10 4.65
N SER A 103 -5.67 -8.26 5.59
CA SER A 103 -5.96 -8.82 6.91
C SER A 103 -7.01 -8.02 7.68
N ARG A 104 -7.05 -6.69 7.50
CA ARG A 104 -8.09 -5.84 8.11
C ARG A 104 -9.48 -6.06 7.52
N VAL A 105 -9.57 -6.49 6.27
CA VAL A 105 -10.84 -6.78 5.60
C VAL A 105 -11.37 -8.16 6.00
N VAL A 106 -10.53 -9.20 5.92
CA VAL A 106 -11.02 -10.59 5.96
C VAL A 106 -11.26 -11.11 7.39
N PHE A 107 -10.54 -10.61 8.40
CA PHE A 107 -10.47 -11.29 9.72
C PHE A 107 -11.01 -10.50 10.91
N PHE A 108 -11.69 -9.37 10.70
CA PHE A 108 -12.38 -8.67 11.79
C PHE A 108 -13.72 -9.34 12.11
N LYS A 109 -13.67 -10.44 12.87
CA LYS A 109 -14.85 -11.08 13.47
C LYS A 109 -15.51 -10.08 14.44
N GLY A 110 -16.75 -9.65 14.13
CA GLY A 110 -17.61 -8.93 15.08
C GLY A 110 -17.84 -7.44 14.82
N GLN A 111 -17.33 -6.86 13.75
CA GLN A 111 -17.75 -5.52 13.29
C GLN A 111 -18.27 -5.57 11.85
N PRO A 112 -19.27 -4.75 11.49
CA PRO A 112 -19.80 -4.73 10.14
C PRO A 112 -18.71 -4.37 9.13
N TRP A 113 -18.80 -5.01 7.96
CA TRP A 113 -17.99 -4.68 6.79
C TRP A 113 -18.16 -3.20 6.50
N THR A 114 -17.10 -2.43 6.69
CA THR A 114 -17.08 -0.99 6.46
C THR A 114 -16.49 -0.74 5.08
N TRP A 115 -17.17 0.08 4.27
CA TRP A 115 -16.76 0.43 2.91
C TRP A 115 -15.29 0.88 2.87
N THR A 116 -14.85 1.64 3.86
CA THR A 116 -13.46 2.08 4.04
C THR A 116 -12.43 0.95 4.14
N LYS A 117 -12.75 -0.13 4.86
CA LYS A 117 -11.85 -1.29 4.98
C LYS A 117 -11.68 -1.96 3.62
N LEU A 118 -12.78 -2.15 2.88
CA LEU A 118 -12.76 -2.70 1.53
C LEU A 118 -11.92 -1.84 0.57
N CYS A 119 -12.09 -0.52 0.62
CA CYS A 119 -11.29 0.41 -0.19
C CYS A 119 -9.79 0.24 0.09
N SER A 120 -9.37 0.05 1.34
CA SER A 120 -7.94 -0.20 1.66
C SER A 120 -7.42 -1.53 1.10
N GLY A 121 -8.22 -2.61 1.14
CA GLY A 121 -7.81 -3.92 0.62
C GLY A 121 -7.79 -3.96 -0.91
N ILE A 122 -8.80 -3.39 -1.57
CA ILE A 122 -8.83 -3.26 -3.03
C ILE A 122 -7.70 -2.34 -3.50
N GLY A 123 -7.50 -1.21 -2.81
CA GLY A 123 -6.42 -0.27 -3.09
C GLY A 123 -5.04 -0.93 -2.98
N SER A 124 -4.79 -1.74 -1.95
CA SER A 124 -3.50 -2.43 -1.82
C SER A 124 -3.26 -3.47 -2.91
N ILE A 125 -4.31 -4.17 -3.36
CA ILE A 125 -4.21 -5.13 -4.49
C ILE A 125 -3.81 -4.39 -5.76
N PHE A 126 -4.49 -3.27 -6.07
CA PHE A 126 -4.14 -2.45 -7.22
C PHE A 126 -2.72 -1.88 -7.13
N PHE A 127 -2.25 -1.53 -5.92
CA PHE A 127 -0.87 -1.06 -5.73
C PHE A 127 0.13 -2.18 -6.06
N VAL A 128 -0.08 -3.39 -5.54
CA VAL A 128 0.75 -4.56 -5.88
C VAL A 128 0.75 -4.83 -7.38
N MET A 129 -0.42 -4.74 -8.04
CA MET A 129 -0.52 -4.95 -9.49
C MET A 129 0.26 -3.88 -10.28
N SER A 130 0.12 -2.61 -9.92
CA SER A 130 0.88 -1.50 -10.52
C SER A 130 2.38 -1.72 -10.43
N ASP A 131 2.89 -2.01 -9.24
CA ASP A 131 4.33 -2.14 -9.00
C ASP A 131 4.90 -3.41 -9.61
N THR A 132 4.10 -4.48 -9.68
CA THR A 132 4.48 -5.69 -10.42
C THR A 132 4.62 -5.37 -11.91
N LEU A 133 3.65 -4.70 -12.52
CA LEU A 133 3.73 -4.27 -13.92
C LEU A 133 4.94 -3.37 -14.17
N LEU A 134 5.21 -2.42 -13.26
CA LEU A 134 6.36 -1.53 -13.33
C LEU A 134 7.69 -2.29 -13.26
N GLY A 135 7.83 -3.23 -12.31
CA GLY A 135 9.02 -4.05 -12.14
C GLY A 135 9.27 -4.96 -13.34
N PHE A 136 8.24 -5.60 -13.88
CA PHE A 136 8.35 -6.41 -15.10
C PHE A 136 8.76 -5.57 -16.32
N HIS A 137 8.16 -4.40 -16.50
CA HIS A 137 8.48 -3.50 -17.61
C HIS A 137 9.93 -3.01 -17.56
N HIS A 138 10.46 -2.70 -16.37
CA HIS A 138 11.82 -2.20 -16.20
C HIS A 138 12.91 -3.27 -16.14
N PHE A 139 12.63 -4.44 -15.57
CA PHE A 139 13.67 -5.43 -15.24
C PHE A 139 13.54 -6.78 -15.94
N TYR A 140 12.43 -7.06 -16.61
CA TYR A 140 12.25 -8.36 -17.28
C TYR A 140 12.07 -8.20 -18.79
N TYR A 141 10.98 -7.56 -19.20
CA TYR A 141 10.67 -7.36 -20.61
C TYR A 141 9.78 -6.13 -20.81
N PRO A 142 10.05 -5.27 -21.80
CA PRO A 142 9.22 -4.11 -22.07
C PRO A 142 7.82 -4.53 -22.52
N ILE A 143 6.85 -4.40 -21.61
CA ILE A 143 5.44 -4.67 -21.90
C ILE A 143 4.86 -3.58 -22.82
N PRO A 144 4.12 -3.92 -23.89
CA PRO A 144 3.44 -2.92 -24.71
C PRO A 144 2.33 -2.23 -23.91
N TYR A 145 2.21 -0.90 -24.04
CA TYR A 145 1.26 -0.06 -23.30
C TYR A 145 1.38 -0.09 -21.76
N ALA A 146 2.53 -0.54 -21.22
CA ALA A 146 2.72 -0.71 -19.78
C ALA A 146 2.41 0.56 -18.99
N THR A 147 2.83 1.73 -19.48
CA THR A 147 2.63 3.01 -18.81
C THR A 147 1.15 3.26 -18.49
N ILE A 148 0.25 2.99 -19.43
CA ILE A 148 -1.19 3.21 -19.22
C ILE A 148 -1.72 2.26 -18.15
N SER A 149 -1.39 0.97 -18.25
CA SER A 149 -1.83 -0.04 -17.30
C SER A 149 -1.28 0.20 -15.88
N ILE A 150 -0.01 0.59 -15.77
CA ILE A 150 0.64 0.96 -14.51
C ILE A 150 -0.08 2.17 -13.92
N MET A 151 -0.22 3.27 -14.67
CA MET A 151 -0.87 4.49 -14.14
C MET A 151 -2.33 4.25 -13.75
N LEU A 152 -3.08 3.48 -14.53
CA LEU A 152 -4.48 3.18 -14.23
C LEU A 152 -4.62 2.39 -12.93
N THR A 153 -3.83 1.32 -12.77
CA THR A 153 -3.83 0.51 -11.55
C THR A 153 -3.31 1.30 -10.37
N TYR A 154 -2.26 2.12 -10.55
CA TYR A 154 -1.69 2.98 -9.52
C TYR A 154 -2.69 4.03 -8.99
N TYR A 155 -3.32 4.82 -9.86
CA TYR A 155 -4.26 5.83 -9.40
C TYR A 155 -5.53 5.22 -8.79
N ALA A 156 -5.98 4.06 -9.29
CA ALA A 156 -7.02 3.29 -8.62
C ALA A 156 -6.59 2.83 -7.21
N ALA A 157 -5.33 2.44 -7.05
CA ALA A 157 -4.75 2.08 -5.77
C ALA A 157 -4.76 3.26 -4.79
N GLN A 158 -4.21 4.41 -5.20
CA GLN A 158 -4.14 5.60 -4.36
C GLN A 158 -5.54 6.13 -4.00
N LEU A 159 -6.49 6.07 -4.93
CA LEU A 159 -7.88 6.41 -4.66
C LEU A 159 -8.50 5.47 -3.60
N GLY A 160 -8.30 4.15 -3.73
CA GLY A 160 -8.79 3.18 -2.75
C GLY A 160 -8.18 3.39 -1.35
N ILE A 161 -6.88 3.69 -1.29
CA ILE A 161 -6.18 3.97 -0.03
C ILE A 161 -6.69 5.30 0.57
N ALA A 162 -6.87 6.34 -0.23
CA ALA A 162 -7.42 7.61 0.23
C ALA A 162 -8.87 7.48 0.72
N LEU A 163 -9.74 6.78 -0.02
CA LEU A 163 -11.12 6.55 0.37
C LEU A 163 -11.25 5.76 1.68
N SER A 164 -10.21 5.00 2.08
CA SER A 164 -10.19 4.29 3.35
C SER A 164 -10.22 5.20 4.59
N THR A 165 -9.99 6.52 4.44
CA THR A 165 -10.03 7.48 5.56
C THR A 165 -11.40 8.15 5.74
N VAL A 166 -12.35 7.98 4.81
CA VAL A 166 -13.59 8.78 4.76
C VAL A 166 -14.54 8.50 5.94
N ASP A 167 -14.85 7.24 6.25
CA ASP A 167 -15.69 6.93 7.42
C ASP A 167 -14.92 7.08 8.74
N SER A 168 -13.59 7.00 8.69
CA SER A 168 -12.68 7.37 9.80
C SER A 168 -12.65 8.89 10.05
N SER A 169 -13.57 9.67 9.49
CA SER A 169 -13.86 11.04 9.94
C SER A 169 -15.33 11.20 10.33
N ARG A 170 -16.20 10.29 9.89
CA ARG A 170 -17.63 10.28 10.24
C ARG A 170 -17.86 9.65 11.61
N ASP A 171 -17.09 8.63 11.96
CA ASP A 171 -17.18 7.98 13.26
C ASP A 171 -16.73 8.94 14.39
N SER A 172 -15.66 9.72 14.18
CA SER A 172 -15.26 10.81 15.08
C SER A 172 -16.31 11.92 15.23
N ILE A 173 -16.96 12.35 14.15
CA ILE A 173 -18.04 13.34 14.21
C ILE A 173 -19.25 12.81 14.98
N LYS A 174 -19.65 11.55 14.73
CA LYS A 174 -20.74 10.89 15.49
C LYS A 174 -20.39 10.73 16.97
N ALA A 175 -19.16 10.34 17.30
CA ALA A 175 -18.70 10.23 18.68
C ALA A 175 -18.77 11.57 19.44
N LYS A 176 -18.54 12.69 18.74
CA LYS A 176 -18.67 14.05 19.31
C LYS A 176 -20.12 14.52 19.45
N ALA A 177 -21.05 13.97 18.66
CA ALA A 177 -22.46 14.36 18.65
C ALA A 177 -23.32 13.62 19.69
N ILE A 178 -22.81 12.55 20.31
CA ILE A 178 -23.48 11.89 21.44
C ILE A 178 -23.15 12.70 22.69
N PRO A 179 -24.13 13.37 23.34
CA PRO A 179 -23.85 14.06 24.60
C PRO A 179 -23.44 13.01 25.63
N THR A 180 -22.25 13.19 26.22
CA THR A 180 -21.85 12.47 27.43
C THR A 180 -22.76 12.93 28.56
N ASN A 181 -23.87 12.22 28.73
CA ASN A 181 -24.76 12.41 29.87
C ASN A 181 -24.03 11.81 31.08
N ASN A 182 -23.36 12.68 31.85
CA ASN A 182 -22.82 12.37 33.17
C ASN A 182 -23.92 12.57 34.21
#